data_AF-A0A397W580-F1
#
_entry.id   AF-A0A397W580-F1
#
_cell.length_a   1.000
_cell.length_b   1.000
_cell.length_c   1.000
_cell.angle_alpha   90.00
_cell.angle_beta   90.00
_cell.angle_gamma   90.00
#
_symmetry.space_group_name_H-M   'P 1'
#
loop_
_entity.id
_entity.type
_entity.pdbx_description
1 polymer ?
#
loop_
_entity_poly.entity_id
_entity_poly.type
_entity_poly.pdbx_seq_one_letter_code
_entity_poly.pdbx_strand_id
1 'polypeptide(L)'
;MTVNFFEQLSSNLNQLLKNSNEYNVIIEVGQVPDIQAFKQPNISIEVFNIIIKYIYCGSISLENINASVIFELLIASNEFRLEELIKHVQSFLLENKTSWLRLNFSRVYQASFKDNNLKDLQQFCANIIA
;
A
#
# COMPACT_ATOMS: atom_id res chain seq x y z
N MET A 1 -30.08 14.40 10.84
CA MET A 1 -29.01 14.45 11.87
C MET A 1 -27.93 13.50 11.39
N THR A 2 -26.81 14.03 10.89
CA THR A 2 -25.73 13.24 10.32
C THR A 2 -24.75 12.91 11.43
N VAL A 3 -24.62 11.63 11.77
CA VAL A 3 -23.64 11.17 12.77
C VAL A 3 -22.40 10.73 11.99
N ASN A 4 -21.29 11.44 12.15
CA ASN A 4 -20.03 11.09 11.51
C ASN A 4 -19.39 9.93 12.28
N PHE A 5 -19.65 8.69 11.85
CA PHE A 5 -19.10 7.46 12.44
C PHE A 5 -17.58 7.27 12.22
N PHE A 6 -16.92 8.20 11.52
CA PHE A 6 -15.53 8.04 11.05
C PHE A 6 -14.46 8.34 12.11
N GLU A 7 -14.74 9.18 13.11
CA GLU A 7 -13.72 9.56 14.11
C GLU A 7 -13.23 8.36 14.92
N GLN A 8 -14.16 7.48 15.31
CA GLN A 8 -13.84 6.27 16.06
C GLN A 8 -13.38 5.12 15.17
N LEU A 9 -13.68 5.14 13.86
CA LEU A 9 -13.34 4.04 12.95
C LEU A 9 -11.83 3.79 12.90
N SER A 10 -11.03 4.86 12.82
CA SER A 10 -9.56 4.78 12.88
C SER A 10 -9.08 4.16 14.20
N SER A 11 -9.68 4.53 15.33
CA SER A 11 -9.36 3.95 16.64
C SER A 11 -9.73 2.46 16.72
N ASN A 12 -10.91 2.11 16.22
CA ASN A 12 -11.44 0.74 16.22
C ASN A 12 -10.58 -0.19 15.33
N LEU A 13 -10.15 0.28 14.16
CA LEU A 13 -9.19 -0.43 13.30
C LEU A 13 -7.87 -0.65 14.01
N ASN A 14 -7.31 0.38 14.65
CA ASN A 14 -6.07 0.26 15.40
C ASN A 14 -6.17 -0.73 16.58
N GLN A 15 -7.35 -0.87 17.20
CA GLN A 15 -7.57 -1.86 18.26
C GLN A 15 -7.62 -3.30 17.72
N LEU A 16 -8.28 -3.52 16.57
CA LEU A 16 -8.30 -4.83 15.91
C LEU A 16 -6.89 -5.30 15.51
N LEU A 17 -6.02 -4.36 15.14
CA LEU A 17 -4.66 -4.64 14.66
C LEU A 17 -3.64 -4.90 15.78
N LYS A 18 -3.99 -4.69 17.05
CA LYS A 18 -3.07 -4.92 18.19
C LYS A 18 -2.91 -6.39 18.58
N ASN A 19 -3.76 -7.30 18.07
CA ASN A 19 -3.93 -8.63 18.65
C ASN A 19 -3.55 -9.85 17.78
N SER A 20 -2.89 -9.70 16.62
CA SER A 20 -2.61 -10.87 15.75
C SER A 20 -1.13 -11.20 15.61
N ASN A 21 -0.78 -12.43 15.99
CA ASN A 21 0.57 -13.00 15.92
C ASN A 21 0.88 -13.74 14.61
N GLU A 22 0.00 -13.77 13.61
CA GLU A 22 0.28 -14.39 12.30
C GLU A 22 -0.40 -13.60 11.17
N TYR A 23 0.39 -12.88 10.36
CA TYR A 23 -0.11 -11.84 9.45
C TYR A 23 -0.68 -12.39 8.14
N ASN A 24 -1.98 -12.68 8.17
CA ASN A 24 -2.85 -12.70 7.00
C ASN A 24 -3.98 -11.69 7.21
N VAL A 25 -4.17 -10.75 6.28
CA VAL A 25 -5.36 -9.87 6.27
C VAL A 25 -6.49 -10.59 5.55
N ILE A 26 -7.67 -10.69 6.18
CA ILE A 26 -8.89 -11.17 5.55
C ILE A 26 -9.91 -10.03 5.54
N ILE A 27 -10.31 -9.56 4.35
CA ILE A 27 -11.39 -8.59 4.18
C ILE A 27 -12.61 -9.35 3.69
N GLU A 28 -13.65 -9.44 4.52
CA GLU A 28 -14.93 -10.04 4.14
C GLU A 28 -15.93 -8.94 3.79
N VAL A 29 -16.56 -9.04 2.62
CA VAL A 29 -17.55 -8.08 2.12
C VAL A 29 -18.84 -8.83 1.80
N GLY A 30 -19.97 -8.24 2.19
CA GLY A 30 -21.31 -8.78 1.94
C GLY A 30 -21.99 -9.31 3.20
N GLN A 31 -23.08 -10.05 2.99
CA GLN A 31 -23.85 -10.70 4.04
C GLN A 31 -24.25 -12.09 3.56
N VAL A 32 -24.42 -13.03 4.49
CA VAL A 32 -24.85 -14.39 4.18
C VAL A 32 -26.10 -14.36 3.27
N PRO A 33 -26.14 -15.14 2.17
CA PRO A 33 -25.14 -16.14 1.74
C PRO A 33 -23.96 -15.59 0.92
N ASP A 34 -24.01 -14.33 0.49
CA ASP A 34 -23.05 -13.72 -0.44
C ASP A 34 -21.92 -12.99 0.31
N ILE A 35 -21.00 -13.77 0.87
CA ILE A 35 -19.76 -13.26 1.48
C ILE A 35 -18.60 -13.47 0.51
N GLN A 36 -17.86 -12.41 0.23
CA GLN A 36 -16.61 -12.46 -0.53
C GLN A 36 -15.43 -12.15 0.40
N ALA A 37 -14.44 -13.06 0.46
CA ALA A 37 -13.25 -12.90 1.28
C ALA A 37 -12.01 -12.60 0.42
N PHE A 38 -11.34 -11.49 0.69
CA PHE A 38 -10.04 -11.14 0.14
C PHE A 38 -8.96 -11.49 1.16
N LYS A 39 -8.02 -12.37 0.79
CA LYS A 39 -6.92 -12.79 1.67
C LYS A 39 -5.63 -12.20 1.14
N GLN A 40 -4.95 -11.41 1.97
CA GLN A 40 -3.63 -10.90 1.64
C GLN A 40 -2.57 -11.29 2.69
N PRO A 41 -1.64 -12.20 2.34
CA PRO A 41 -0.53 -12.54 3.21
C PRO A 41 0.54 -11.44 3.18
N ASN A 42 1.30 -11.30 4.26
CA ASN A 42 2.56 -10.54 4.32
C ASN A 42 2.46 -9.01 4.12
N ILE A 43 1.32 -8.40 4.42
CA ILE A 43 1.23 -6.93 4.51
C ILE A 43 1.48 -6.48 5.95
N SER A 44 2.32 -5.44 6.13
CA SER A 44 2.56 -4.87 7.45
C SER A 44 1.34 -4.07 7.95
N ILE A 45 1.12 -4.05 9.26
CA ILE A 45 0.04 -3.29 9.91
C ILE A 45 0.07 -1.82 9.49
N GLU A 46 1.27 -1.24 9.40
CA GLU A 46 1.46 0.15 9.03
C GLU A 46 0.96 0.42 7.60
N VAL A 47 1.34 -0.41 6.63
CA VAL A 47 0.89 -0.29 5.24
C VAL A 47 -0.61 -0.53 5.12
N PHE A 48 -1.13 -1.55 5.81
CA PHE A 48 -2.57 -1.83 5.80
C PHE A 48 -3.39 -0.65 6.34
N ASN A 49 -2.93 -0.03 7.43
CA ASN A 49 -3.55 1.17 7.99
C ASN A 49 -3.58 2.33 7.00
N ILE A 50 -2.51 2.51 6.23
CA ILE A 50 -2.45 3.54 5.20
C ILE A 50 -3.46 3.25 4.08
N ILE A 51 -3.54 2.00 3.60
CA ILE A 51 -4.50 1.59 2.55
C ILE A 51 -5.94 1.81 3.01
N ILE A 52 -6.29 1.39 4.22
CA ILE A 52 -7.64 1.57 4.74
C ILE A 52 -7.97 3.07 4.88
N LYS A 53 -7.05 3.89 5.40
CA LYS A 53 -7.27 5.35 5.43
C LYS A 53 -7.48 5.94 4.03
N TYR A 54 -6.68 5.52 3.05
CA TYR A 54 -6.87 5.95 1.66
C TYR A 54 -8.25 5.56 1.11
N ILE A 55 -8.70 4.32 1.32
CA ILE A 55 -10.01 3.84 0.84
C ILE A 55 -11.17 4.65 1.44
N TYR A 56 -11.09 4.99 2.73
CA TYR A 56 -12.18 5.71 3.41
C TYR A 56 -12.14 7.23 3.22
N CYS A 57 -10.94 7.82 3.14
CA CYS A 57 -10.77 9.27 3.07
C CYS A 57 -10.48 9.79 1.66
N GLY A 58 -10.20 8.90 0.70
CA GLY A 58 -9.83 9.26 -0.68
C GLY A 58 -8.52 10.04 -0.79
N SER A 59 -7.70 10.07 0.25
CA SER A 59 -6.47 10.89 0.31
C SER A 59 -5.40 10.25 1.20
N ILE A 60 -4.14 10.64 0.95
CA ILE A 60 -2.96 10.13 1.64
C ILE A 60 -1.90 11.23 1.77
N SER A 61 -1.07 11.18 2.80
CA SER A 61 0.15 11.99 2.94
C SER A 61 1.36 11.07 3.10
N LEU A 62 2.41 11.27 2.30
CA LEU A 62 3.61 10.43 2.25
C LEU A 62 4.86 11.11 2.83
N GLU A 63 4.80 12.40 3.15
CA GLU A 63 5.96 13.24 3.49
C GLU A 63 6.78 12.69 4.67
N ASN A 64 6.09 12.24 5.72
CA ASN A 64 6.69 11.78 6.97
C ASN A 64 6.80 10.25 7.06
N ILE A 65 6.67 9.54 5.93
CA ILE A 65 6.73 8.08 5.90
C ILE A 65 8.10 7.62 5.39
N ASN A 66 8.63 6.56 6.02
CA ASN A 66 9.89 5.95 5.62
C ASN A 66 9.81 5.40 4.19
N ALA A 67 10.88 5.57 3.41
CA ALA A 67 10.91 5.13 2.02
C ALA A 67 10.63 3.62 1.85
N SER A 68 11.09 2.79 2.79
CA SER A 68 10.78 1.35 2.80
C SER A 68 9.28 1.07 2.94
N VAL A 69 8.59 1.79 3.84
CA VAL A 69 7.14 1.66 4.05
C VAL A 69 6.37 2.16 2.84
N ILE A 70 6.81 3.27 2.23
CA ILE A 70 6.21 3.78 0.98
C ILE A 70 6.38 2.77 -0.16
N PHE A 71 7.53 2.10 -0.25
CA PHE A 71 7.76 1.06 -1.24
C PHE A 71 6.91 -0.19 -1.00
N GLU A 72 6.74 -0.61 0.26
CA GLU A 72 5.81 -1.68 0.62
C GLU A 72 4.35 -1.32 0.34
N LEU A 73 3.97 -0.06 0.59
CA LEU A 73 2.68 0.49 0.18
C LEU A 73 2.47 0.39 -1.32
N LEU A 74 3.48 0.67 -2.13
CA LEU A 74 3.37 0.52 -3.58
C LEU A 74 3.08 -0.93 -3.98
N ILE A 75 3.83 -1.90 -3.41
CA ILE A 75 3.63 -3.32 -3.69
C ILE A 75 2.21 -3.73 -3.30
N ALA A 76 1.78 -3.39 -2.09
CA ALA A 76 0.44 -3.70 -1.62
C ALA A 76 -0.62 -3.03 -2.51
N SER A 77 -0.45 -1.77 -2.88
CA SER A 77 -1.39 -1.06 -3.77
C SER A 77 -1.54 -1.75 -5.12
N ASN A 78 -0.45 -2.32 -5.67
CA ASN A 78 -0.51 -3.13 -6.87
C ASN A 78 -1.36 -4.40 -6.68
N GLU A 79 -1.18 -5.08 -5.56
CA GLU A 79 -1.91 -6.31 -5.26
C GLU A 79 -3.40 -6.04 -4.99
N PHE A 80 -3.74 -4.91 -4.36
CA PHE A 80 -5.11 -4.42 -4.19
C PHE A 80 -5.69 -3.75 -5.45
N ARG A 81 -4.91 -3.62 -6.54
CA ARG A 81 -5.31 -2.99 -7.81
C ARG A 81 -5.80 -1.54 -7.66
N LEU A 82 -5.16 -0.78 -6.77
CA LEU A 82 -5.47 0.63 -6.51
C LEU A 82 -4.70 1.54 -7.49
N GLU A 83 -5.11 1.56 -8.76
CA GLU A 83 -4.36 2.19 -9.86
C GLU A 83 -3.96 3.66 -9.62
N GLU A 84 -4.84 4.46 -9.05
CA GLU A 84 -4.56 5.86 -8.76
C GLU A 84 -3.47 6.02 -7.68
N LEU A 85 -3.55 5.20 -6.63
CA LEU A 85 -2.54 5.16 -5.57
C LEU A 85 -1.20 4.66 -6.09
N ILE A 86 -1.19 3.65 -6.96
CA ILE A 86 0.03 3.13 -7.61
C ILE A 86 0.76 4.24 -8.37
N LYS A 87 0.03 5.03 -9.16
CA LYS A 87 0.61 6.16 -9.92
C LYS A 87 1.19 7.21 -8.96
N HIS A 88 0.40 7.64 -7.99
CA HIS A 88 0.82 8.67 -7.03
C HIS A 88 2.09 8.25 -6.24
N VAL A 89 2.10 7.02 -5.72
CA VAL A 89 3.23 6.52 -4.93
C VAL A 89 4.50 6.35 -5.78
N GLN A 90 4.38 5.91 -7.04
CA GLN A 90 5.52 5.82 -7.96
C GLN A 90 6.15 7.19 -8.21
N SER A 91 5.35 8.19 -8.58
CA SER A 91 5.82 9.56 -8.80
C SER A 91 6.52 10.10 -7.56
N PHE A 92 5.91 9.94 -6.37
CA PHE A 92 6.49 10.41 -5.12
C PHE A 92 7.86 9.78 -4.82
N LEU A 93 8.01 8.47 -5.01
CA LEU A 93 9.27 7.76 -4.79
C LEU A 93 10.38 8.25 -5.75
N LEU A 94 10.04 8.49 -7.01
CA LEU A 94 10.98 8.94 -8.03
C LEU A 94 11.41 10.39 -7.82
N GLU A 95 10.49 11.25 -7.42
CA GLU A 95 10.77 12.67 -7.16
C GLU A 95 11.55 12.88 -5.85
N ASN A 96 11.18 12.14 -4.79
CA ASN A 96 11.62 12.48 -3.43
C ASN A 96 12.55 11.45 -2.79
N LYS A 97 12.54 10.19 -3.26
CA LYS A 97 13.23 9.07 -2.59
C LYS A 97 14.17 8.29 -3.53
N THR A 98 14.62 8.91 -4.62
CA THR A 98 15.51 8.30 -5.63
C THR A 98 16.82 7.76 -5.07
N SER A 99 17.44 8.43 -4.09
CA SER A 99 18.64 7.91 -3.43
C SER A 99 18.38 6.57 -2.73
N TRP A 100 17.23 6.43 -2.06
CA TRP A 100 16.85 5.17 -1.44
C TRP A 100 16.56 4.09 -2.49
N LEU A 101 15.89 4.44 -3.59
CA LEU A 101 15.64 3.50 -4.69
C LEU A 101 16.94 2.95 -5.28
N ARG A 102 17.96 3.79 -5.48
CA ARG A 102 19.29 3.36 -5.97
C ARG A 102 20.00 2.45 -4.97
N LEU A 103 20.00 2.79 -3.68
CA LEU A 103 20.62 1.95 -2.65
C LEU A 103 19.93 0.59 -2.52
N ASN A 104 18.63 0.50 -2.84
CA ASN A 104 17.84 -0.73 -2.76
C ASN A 104 17.53 -1.32 -4.15
N PHE A 105 18.37 -1.02 -5.14
CA PHE A 105 18.11 -1.32 -6.56
C PHE A 105 17.68 -2.76 -6.82
N SER A 106 18.36 -3.76 -6.23
CA SER A 106 18.01 -5.18 -6.43
C SER A 106 16.57 -5.49 -6.03
N ARG A 107 16.11 -4.98 -4.88
CA ARG A 107 14.73 -5.19 -4.39
C ARG A 107 13.74 -4.45 -5.27
N VAL A 108 14.07 -3.21 -5.66
CA VAL A 108 13.22 -2.37 -6.52
C VAL A 108 13.03 -3.01 -7.89
N TYR A 109 14.12 -3.45 -8.53
CA TYR A 109 14.11 -4.14 -9.81
C TYR A 109 13.24 -5.40 -9.78
N GLN A 110 13.45 -6.27 -8.80
CA GLN A 110 12.68 -7.51 -8.68
C GLN A 110 11.17 -7.25 -8.53
N ALA A 111 10.78 -6.26 -7.72
CA ALA A 111 9.37 -5.94 -7.54
C ALA A 111 8.75 -5.26 -8.77
N SER A 112 9.48 -4.35 -9.42
CA SER A 112 8.98 -3.58 -10.56
C SER A 112 8.70 -4.46 -11.78
N PHE A 113 9.47 -5.53 -11.97
CA PHE A 113 9.29 -6.47 -13.09
C PHE A 113 8.44 -7.70 -12.74
N LYS A 114 7.91 -7.80 -11.53
CA LYS A 114 6.96 -8.88 -11.15
C LYS A 114 5.62 -8.75 -11.88
N ASP A 115 5.23 -7.51 -12.20
CA ASP A 115 3.98 -7.16 -12.90
C ASP A 115 4.21 -5.92 -13.79
N ASN A 116 3.40 -5.73 -14.82
CA ASN A 116 3.52 -4.66 -15.82
C ASN A 116 2.89 -3.32 -15.38
N ASN A 117 2.44 -3.23 -14.13
CA ASN A 117 1.77 -2.03 -13.59
C ASN A 117 2.75 -0.97 -13.07
N LEU A 118 4.00 -1.33 -12.81
CA LEU A 118 5.01 -0.45 -12.21
C LEU A 118 5.95 0.17 -13.25
N LYS A 119 5.37 0.68 -14.35
CA LYS A 119 6.10 1.11 -15.55
C LYS A 119 7.15 2.21 -15.28
N ASP A 120 6.84 3.17 -14.41
CA ASP A 120 7.75 4.28 -14.12
C ASP A 120 9.00 3.77 -13.38
N LEU A 121 8.82 2.84 -12.45
CA LEU A 121 9.94 2.17 -11.77
C LEU A 121 10.70 1.21 -12.69
N GLN A 122 10.02 0.53 -13.61
CA GLN A 122 10.69 -0.28 -14.64
C GLN A 122 11.61 0.57 -15.50
N GLN A 123 11.12 1.73 -15.97
CA GLN A 123 11.92 2.67 -16.76
C GLN A 123 13.09 3.23 -15.96
N PHE A 124 12.85 3.63 -14.70
CA PHE A 124 13.92 4.05 -13.78
C PHE A 124 15.01 2.98 -13.66
N CYS A 125 14.61 1.71 -13.50
CA CYS A 125 15.53 0.60 -13.39
C CYS A 125 16.33 0.36 -14.69
N ALA A 126 15.65 0.40 -15.85
CA ALA A 126 16.29 0.25 -17.15
C ALA A 126 17.37 1.32 -17.38
N ASN A 127 17.11 2.56 -16.97
CA ASN A 127 18.05 3.68 -17.08
C ASN A 127 19.30 3.54 -16.19
N ILE A 128 19.28 2.68 -15.16
CA ILE A 128 20.46 2.41 -14.31
C ILE A 128 21.35 1.33 -14.94
N ILE A 129 20.76 0.40 -15.70
CA ILE A 129 21.49 -0.71 -16.34
C ILE A 129 22.08 -0.29 -17.68
N ALA A 130 21.43 0.64 -18.39
CA ALA A 130 21.88 1.20 -19.66
C ALA A 130 23.19 1.99 -19.53
#